data_AF-A0A2A5DBZ8-F1
#
_entry.id   AF-A0A2A5DBZ8-F1
#
_cell.length_a   1.000
_cell.length_b   1.000
_cell.length_c   1.000
_cell.angle_alpha   90.00
_cell.angle_beta   90.00
_cell.angle_gamma   90.00
#
_symmetry.space_group_name_H-M   'P 1'
#
loop_
_entity.id
_entity.type
_entity.pdbx_description
1 polymer ?
#
loop_
_entity_poly.entity_id
_entity_poly.type
_entity_poly.pdbx_seq_one_letter_code
_entity_poly.pdbx_strand_id
1 'polypeptide(L)'
;MARKSVPYGARWLGLLSLAGLISWSCAGYNSTHRRVDVAPPLAALSELKPGRADLALCLDRLGPPATVRRSEDEKQVVLTWTWDEQEAWGFYISIPTGIQQNASFNWSDIENQPEYVRLFFDRDWTLVKVAQG
;
A
#
# COMPACT_ATOMS: atom_id res chain seq x y z
N MET A 1 -76.51 17.71 34.03
CA MET A 1 -75.65 17.46 32.85
C MET A 1 -74.43 18.37 32.99
N ALA A 2 -73.16 17.96 32.97
CA ALA A 2 -72.51 16.70 32.65
C ALA A 2 -71.27 16.54 33.54
N ARG A 3 -71.00 15.30 33.96
CA ARG A 3 -69.76 14.89 34.64
C ARG A 3 -68.63 14.80 33.62
N LYS A 4 -67.41 15.25 33.95
CA LYS A 4 -66.18 14.62 33.46
C LYS A 4 -65.13 14.53 34.56
N SER A 5 -64.50 13.37 34.58
CA SER A 5 -63.71 12.71 35.60
C SER A 5 -62.22 13.05 35.57
N VAL A 6 -61.61 12.97 36.75
CA VAL A 6 -60.16 12.79 37.09
C VAL A 6 -59.55 11.58 36.31
N PRO A 7 -58.24 11.20 36.40
CA PRO A 7 -57.01 11.83 36.95
C PRO A 7 -55.67 11.49 36.21
N TYR A 8 -54.54 11.91 36.82
CA TYR A 8 -53.18 11.31 36.80
C TYR A 8 -52.50 10.99 35.47
N GLY A 9 -51.53 11.84 35.10
CA GLY A 9 -50.46 11.54 34.15
C GLY A 9 -49.08 11.87 34.72
N ALA A 10 -48.67 11.15 35.78
CA ALA A 10 -47.27 11.00 36.13
C ALA A 10 -46.70 9.80 35.37
N ARG A 11 -45.37 9.78 35.17
CA ARG A 11 -44.53 8.80 34.42
C ARG A 11 -44.37 9.22 32.96
N TRP A 12 -43.18 9.51 32.44
CA TRP A 12 -41.89 8.84 32.59
C TRP A 12 -40.77 9.89 32.42
N LEU A 13 -39.95 10.13 33.45
CA LEU A 13 -38.56 9.65 33.52
C LEU A 13 -37.85 9.68 32.16
N GLY A 14 -36.96 10.67 32.06
CA GLY A 14 -36.10 10.92 30.93
C GLY A 14 -35.48 9.63 30.38
N LEU A 15 -35.76 9.38 29.11
CA LEU A 15 -34.89 8.57 28.28
C LEU A 15 -33.58 9.34 28.14
N LEU A 16 -32.63 8.92 28.98
CA LEU A 16 -31.21 9.15 28.85
C LEU A 16 -30.83 9.12 27.36
N SER A 17 -30.34 10.26 26.89
CA SER A 17 -29.67 10.44 25.61
C SER A 17 -28.38 9.60 25.60
N LEU A 18 -28.51 8.30 25.32
CA LEU A 18 -27.42 7.34 25.28
C LEU A 18 -27.15 6.96 23.81
N ALA A 19 -26.51 7.85 23.05
CA ALA A 19 -25.77 7.52 21.81
C ALA A 19 -25.02 8.74 21.23
N GLY A 20 -24.41 9.56 22.10
CA GLY A 20 -23.24 10.33 21.69
C GLY A 20 -22.01 9.42 21.87
N LEU A 21 -21.07 9.47 20.92
CA LEU A 21 -19.80 8.70 20.83
C LEU A 21 -19.82 7.50 19.86
N ILE A 22 -20.17 7.73 18.60
CA ILE A 22 -19.44 7.09 17.49
C ILE A 22 -18.52 8.16 16.88
N SER A 23 -17.66 8.68 17.74
CA SER A 23 -16.51 9.50 17.37
C SER A 23 -15.42 8.59 16.83
N TRP A 24 -14.86 8.98 15.68
CA TRP A 24 -13.60 8.50 15.11
C TRP A 24 -13.58 7.08 14.54
N SER A 25 -14.34 6.85 13.47
CA SER A 25 -13.81 5.99 12.42
C SER A 25 -12.82 6.79 11.58
N CYS A 26 -11.59 6.95 12.08
CA CYS A 26 -10.45 7.29 11.25
C CYS A 26 -10.11 6.07 10.38
N ALA A 27 -10.99 5.73 9.43
CA ALA A 27 -10.66 4.81 8.35
C ALA A 27 -9.74 5.55 7.38
N GLY A 28 -8.48 5.75 7.80
CA GLY A 28 -7.43 6.28 6.96
C GLY A 28 -6.92 5.17 6.04
N TYR A 29 -7.49 5.07 4.85
CA TYR A 29 -6.90 4.27 3.79
C TYR A 29 -5.87 5.15 3.06
N ASN A 30 -4.59 4.97 3.39
CA ASN A 30 -3.49 5.58 2.64
C ASN A 30 -2.89 4.53 1.71
N SER A 31 -3.29 4.55 0.44
CA SER A 31 -2.65 3.77 -0.61
C SER A 31 -1.69 4.67 -1.36
N THR A 32 -0.42 4.62 -0.97
CA THR A 32 0.65 5.30 -1.69
C THR A 32 1.08 4.39 -2.84
N HIS A 33 0.39 4.46 -3.97
CA HIS A 33 0.85 3.87 -5.23
C HIS A 33 2.03 4.71 -5.75
N ARG A 34 3.23 4.40 -5.28
CA ARG A 34 4.45 4.91 -5.91
C ARG A 34 4.74 4.01 -7.11
N ARG A 35 4.46 4.52 -8.31
CA ARG A 35 4.89 3.90 -9.57
C ARG A 35 6.42 3.82 -9.56
N VAL A 36 6.95 2.60 -9.53
CA VAL A 36 8.37 2.30 -9.67
C VAL A 36 8.55 1.83 -11.11
N ASP A 37 8.31 2.72 -12.07
CA ASP A 37 8.37 2.37 -13.50
C ASP A 37 9.80 2.53 -14.05
N VAL A 38 10.78 2.81 -13.18
CA VAL A 38 12.16 3.08 -13.60
C VAL A 38 13.04 1.92 -13.17
N ALA A 39 13.52 1.18 -14.16
CA ALA A 39 14.53 0.15 -13.98
C ALA A 39 15.77 0.72 -13.29
N PRO A 40 16.34 0.02 -12.29
CA PRO A 40 17.61 0.42 -11.71
C PRO A 40 18.73 0.34 -12.77
N PRO A 41 19.74 1.21 -12.70
CA PRO A 41 20.82 1.23 -13.68
C PRO A 41 21.58 -0.11 -13.70
N LEU A 42 21.45 -0.87 -14.78
CA LEU A 42 22.04 -2.21 -14.94
C LEU A 42 23.57 -2.21 -14.79
N ALA A 43 24.22 -1.13 -15.19
CA ALA A 43 25.66 -0.94 -15.00
C ALA A 43 26.05 -0.99 -13.52
N ALA A 44 25.24 -0.37 -12.64
CA ALA A 44 25.49 -0.40 -11.21
C ALA A 44 25.31 -1.79 -10.61
N LEU A 45 24.31 -2.56 -11.07
CA LEU A 45 24.09 -3.94 -10.62
C LEU A 45 25.29 -4.86 -10.92
N SER A 46 25.96 -4.63 -12.04
CA SER A 46 27.15 -5.39 -12.46
C SER A 46 28.35 -5.17 -11.54
N GLU A 47 28.41 -4.02 -10.87
CA GLU A 47 29.47 -3.64 -9.93
C GLU A 47 29.24 -4.21 -8.52
N LEU A 48 27.98 -4.53 -8.17
CA LEU A 48 27.62 -5.04 -6.85
C LEU A 48 28.03 -6.50 -6.68
N LYS A 49 29.16 -6.70 -6.00
CA LYS A 49 29.66 -8.02 -5.65
C LYS A 49 29.21 -8.44 -4.25
N PRO A 50 28.62 -9.65 -4.10
CA PRO A 50 28.38 -10.22 -2.78
C PRO A 50 29.64 -10.25 -1.92
N GLY A 51 29.49 -9.95 -0.64
CA GLY A 51 30.57 -9.88 0.35
C GLY A 51 31.40 -8.58 0.32
N ARG A 52 31.13 -7.66 -0.60
CA ARG A 52 31.81 -6.34 -0.66
C ARG A 52 30.89 -5.13 -0.59
N ALA A 53 29.70 -5.24 -1.18
CA ALA A 53 28.75 -4.14 -1.16
C ALA A 53 27.97 -4.13 0.15
N ASP A 54 27.85 -2.95 0.75
CA ASP A 54 26.97 -2.71 1.89
C ASP A 54 25.62 -2.11 1.44
N LEU A 55 24.66 -2.06 2.35
CA LEU A 55 23.34 -1.50 2.08
C LEU A 55 23.41 -0.03 1.62
N ALA A 56 24.24 0.80 2.25
CA ALA A 56 24.31 2.22 1.96
C ALA A 56 24.79 2.48 0.52
N LEU A 57 25.84 1.78 0.09
CA LEU A 57 26.34 1.80 -1.28
C LEU A 57 25.28 1.34 -2.28
N CYS A 58 24.52 0.28 -1.96
CA CYS A 58 23.47 -0.21 -2.84
C CYS A 58 22.35 0.84 -3.02
N LEU A 59 21.92 1.50 -1.94
CA LEU A 59 20.89 2.53 -1.99
C LEU A 59 21.37 3.81 -2.69
N ASP A 60 22.63 4.18 -2.53
CA ASP A 60 23.25 5.31 -3.25
C ASP A 60 23.27 5.07 -4.76
N ARG A 61 23.59 3.83 -5.18
CA ARG A 61 23.73 3.48 -6.59
C ARG A 61 22.44 3.12 -7.32
N LEU A 62 21.56 2.37 -6.65
CA LEU A 62 20.31 1.89 -7.26
C LEU A 62 19.10 2.75 -6.90
N GLY A 63 19.25 3.68 -5.96
CA GLY A 63 18.14 4.43 -5.40
C GLY A 63 17.29 3.59 -4.44
N PRO A 64 16.12 4.12 -4.03
CA PRO A 64 15.26 3.46 -3.05
C PRO A 64 14.61 2.19 -3.63
N PRO A 65 14.50 1.09 -2.86
CA PRO A 65 13.82 -0.12 -3.28
C PRO A 65 12.30 0.06 -3.29
N ALA A 66 11.61 -0.73 -4.11
CA ALA A 66 10.15 -0.78 -4.15
C ALA A 66 9.58 -1.43 -2.88
N THR A 67 10.21 -2.51 -2.43
CA THR A 67 9.84 -3.20 -1.18
C THR A 67 11.05 -3.65 -0.39
N VAL A 68 10.89 -3.65 0.94
CA VAL A 68 11.85 -4.18 1.90
C VAL A 68 11.14 -5.24 2.72
N ARG A 69 11.66 -6.47 2.73
CA ARG A 69 11.09 -7.57 3.50
C ARG A 69 12.17 -8.25 4.33
N ARG A 70 11.78 -8.79 5.47
CA ARG A 70 12.62 -9.73 6.21
C ARG A 70 12.34 -11.14 5.71
N SER A 71 13.38 -11.95 5.60
CA SER A 71 13.23 -13.39 5.34
C SER A 71 12.47 -14.05 6.50
N GLU A 72 11.79 -15.17 6.23
CA GLU A 72 11.03 -15.94 7.22
C GLU A 72 11.89 -16.38 8.41
N ASP A 73 13.17 -16.67 8.17
CA ASP A 73 14.15 -17.02 9.21
C ASP A 73 14.68 -15.81 10.01
N GLU A 74 14.23 -14.60 9.70
CA GLU A 74 14.70 -13.30 10.24
C GLU A 74 16.22 -13.03 10.13
N LYS A 75 16.96 -13.90 9.43
CA LYS A 75 18.41 -13.79 9.26
C LYS A 75 18.81 -12.84 8.13
N GLN A 76 17.89 -12.55 7.22
CA GLN A 76 18.18 -11.78 6.02
C GLN A 76 17.15 -10.69 5.78
N VAL A 77 17.60 -9.61 5.17
CA VAL A 77 16.76 -8.55 4.66
C VAL A 77 16.82 -8.57 3.14
N VAL A 78 15.67 -8.54 2.50
CA VAL A 78 15.51 -8.61 1.04
C VAL A 78 14.98 -7.28 0.56
N LEU A 79 15.77 -6.59 -0.26
CA LEU A 79 15.36 -5.39 -0.96
C LEU A 79 14.97 -5.79 -2.38
N THR A 80 13.80 -5.34 -2.82
CA THR A 80 13.28 -5.65 -4.15
C THR A 80 13.04 -4.35 -4.91
N TRP A 81 13.61 -4.27 -6.11
CA TRP A 81 13.24 -3.32 -7.15
C TRP A 81 12.38 -4.08 -8.15
N THR A 82 11.24 -3.50 -8.50
CA THR A 82 10.32 -4.03 -9.51
C THR A 82 10.01 -2.91 -10.47
N TRP A 83 10.04 -3.17 -11.76
CA TRP A 83 9.62 -2.23 -12.80
C TRP A 83 8.83 -2.97 -13.87
N ASP A 84 8.06 -2.22 -14.63
CA ASP A 84 7.36 -2.73 -15.80
C ASP A 84 8.05 -2.12 -17.02
N GLU A 85 8.51 -2.96 -17.96
CA GLU A 85 9.03 -2.47 -19.24
C GLU A 85 7.91 -2.07 -20.21
N GLN A 86 6.65 -2.35 -19.89
CA GLN A 86 5.55 -1.94 -20.75
C GLN A 86 5.24 -0.46 -20.60
N GLU A 87 5.43 0.28 -21.69
CA GLU A 87 4.71 1.54 -21.93
C GLU A 87 3.20 1.25 -21.93
N ALA A 88 2.57 1.31 -20.77
CA ALA A 88 1.12 1.21 -20.68
C ALA A 88 0.49 2.54 -21.12
N TRP A 89 -0.11 2.56 -22.31
CA TRP A 89 -0.95 3.65 -22.78
C TRP A 89 -2.32 3.55 -22.09
N GLY A 90 -2.46 4.18 -20.93
CA GLY A 90 -3.73 4.21 -20.18
C GLY A 90 -4.71 5.22 -20.77
N PHE A 91 -5.86 4.76 -21.27
CA PHE A 91 -6.99 5.62 -21.62
C PHE A 91 -7.96 5.72 -20.44
N TYR A 92 -8.09 6.92 -19.85
CA TYR A 92 -9.05 7.19 -18.80
C TYR A 92 -10.35 7.72 -19.40
N ILE A 93 -11.45 6.95 -19.32
CA ILE A 93 -12.79 7.43 -19.66
C ILE A 93 -13.55 7.67 -18.35
N SER A 94 -13.69 8.93 -17.95
CA SER A 94 -14.54 9.31 -16.83
C SER A 94 -15.97 9.46 -17.33
N ILE A 95 -16.85 8.51 -17.03
CA ILE A 95 -18.29 8.66 -17.29
C ILE A 95 -18.93 9.20 -16.00
N PRO A 96 -19.42 10.46 -15.99
CA PRO A 96 -20.18 10.95 -14.85
C PRO A 96 -21.54 10.25 -14.81
N THR A 97 -21.67 9.19 -14.02
CA THR A 97 -22.98 8.70 -13.60
C THR A 97 -23.35 9.45 -12.32
N GLY A 98 -24.59 9.94 -12.19
CA GLY A 98 -25.05 10.80 -11.09
C GLY A 98 -25.04 10.17 -9.69
N ILE A 99 -24.29 9.09 -9.48
CA ILE A 99 -24.07 8.36 -8.24
C ILE A 99 -22.56 8.13 -8.17
N GLN A 100 -21.88 8.63 -7.13
CA GLN A 100 -20.41 8.59 -6.96
C GLN A 100 -19.81 7.19 -7.08
N GLN A 101 -19.59 6.70 -8.30
CA GLN A 101 -18.82 5.49 -8.57
C GLN A 101 -17.89 5.76 -9.75
N ASN A 102 -16.62 6.03 -9.43
CA ASN A 102 -15.55 6.02 -10.42
C ASN A 102 -15.32 4.56 -10.83
N ALA A 103 -15.77 4.18 -12.03
CA ALA A 103 -15.40 2.92 -12.65
C ALA A 103 -14.12 3.15 -13.47
N SER A 104 -12.97 2.73 -12.95
CA SER A 104 -11.73 2.64 -13.72
C SER A 104 -11.57 1.21 -14.24
N PHE A 105 -11.57 1.03 -15.55
CA PHE A 105 -11.28 -0.27 -16.18
C PHE A 105 -9.88 -0.18 -16.80
N ASN A 106 -8.92 -0.93 -16.24
CA ASN A 106 -7.57 -1.06 -16.80
C ASN A 106 -7.46 -2.46 -17.40
N TRP A 107 -7.39 -2.55 -18.73
CA TRP A 107 -7.15 -3.79 -19.45
C TRP A 107 -5.71 -3.77 -19.95
N SER A 108 -4.77 -3.97 -19.04
CA SER A 108 -3.38 -4.31 -19.38
C SER A 108 -3.23 -5.82 -19.28
N ASP A 109 -2.73 -6.46 -20.34
CA ASP A 109 -2.54 -7.92 -20.44
C ASP A 109 -2.00 -8.53 -19.14
N ILE A 110 -2.72 -9.54 -18.64
CA ILE A 110 -2.57 -10.11 -17.28
C ILE A 110 -1.41 -11.11 -17.17
N GLU A 111 -0.63 -11.34 -18.23
CA GLU A 111 0.40 -12.39 -18.24
C GLU A 111 1.85 -11.93 -18.07
N ASN A 112 2.13 -10.63 -18.09
CA ASN A 112 3.51 -10.16 -17.91
C ASN A 112 3.82 -9.99 -16.42
N GLN A 113 4.67 -10.88 -15.90
CA GLN A 113 5.28 -10.69 -14.58
C GLN A 113 6.23 -9.49 -14.66
N PRO A 114 6.14 -8.52 -13.74
CA PRO A 114 7.04 -7.37 -13.75
C PRO A 114 8.47 -7.82 -13.52
N GLU A 115 9.40 -7.21 -14.25
CA GLU A 115 10.83 -7.46 -14.04
C GLU A 115 11.24 -7.02 -12.63
N TYR A 116 12.20 -7.75 -12.06
CA TYR A 116 12.65 -7.48 -10.71
C TYR A 116 14.13 -7.76 -10.49
N VAL A 117 14.68 -7.03 -9.51
CA VAL A 117 15.97 -7.31 -8.89
C VAL A 117 15.77 -7.44 -7.39
N ARG A 118 16.31 -8.52 -6.81
CA ARG A 118 16.34 -8.76 -5.36
C ARG A 118 17.77 -8.79 -4.86
N LEU A 119 18.04 -7.96 -3.87
CA LEU A 119 19.29 -7.97 -3.11
C LEU A 119 19.02 -8.55 -1.72
N PHE A 120 19.82 -9.54 -1.33
CA PHE A 120 19.74 -10.21 -0.04
C PHE A 120 20.89 -9.73 0.82
N PHE A 121 20.59 -9.21 2.00
CA PHE A 121 21.55 -8.74 2.99
C PHE A 121 21.53 -9.64 4.22
N ASP A 122 22.70 -9.82 4.83
CA ASP A 122 22.81 -10.44 6.15
C ASP A 122 22.50 -9.44 7.28
N ARG A 123 22.76 -9.85 8.53
CA ARG A 123 22.55 -9.02 9.72
C ARG A 123 23.51 -7.85 9.83
N ASP A 124 24.66 -7.95 9.17
CA ASP A 124 25.70 -6.91 9.13
C ASP A 124 25.51 -5.98 7.92
N TRP A 125 24.36 -6.08 7.24
CA TRP A 125 24.01 -5.29 6.07
C TRP A 125 24.97 -5.46 4.90
N THR A 126 25.62 -6.63 4.82
CA THR A 126 26.48 -7.01 3.70
C THR A 126 25.67 -7.77 2.67
N LEU A 127 25.86 -7.43 1.39
CA LEU A 127 25.20 -8.09 0.28
C LEU A 127 25.65 -9.55 0.20
N VAL A 128 24.72 -10.50 0.30
CA VAL A 128 24.97 -11.95 0.24
C VAL A 128 24.63 -12.52 -1.13
N LYS A 129 23.55 -12.03 -1.75
CA LYS A 129 23.06 -12.57 -3.01
C LYS A 129 22.34 -11.51 -3.83
N VAL A 130 22.46 -11.63 -5.14
CA VAL A 130 21.68 -10.90 -6.14
C VAL A 130 20.84 -11.92 -6.90
N ALA A 131 19.55 -11.62 -7.11
CA ALA A 131 18.66 -12.39 -7.97
C ALA A 131 17.91 -11.44 -8.91
N GLN A 132 17.67 -11.88 -10.13
CA GLN A 132 17.00 -11.11 -11.19
C GLN A 132 16.00 -12.03 -11.90
N GLY A 133 14.92 -11.47 -12.42
CA GLY A 133 13.96 -12.19 -13.26
C GLY A 133 12.72 -11.37 -13.55
#